data_AF-E9DV23-F1
#
_entry.id   AF-E9DV23-F1
#
_cell.length_a   1.000
_cell.length_b   1.000
_cell.length_c   1.000
_cell.angle_alpha   90.00
_cell.angle_beta   90.00
_cell.angle_gamma   90.00
#
_symmetry.space_group_name_H-M   'P 1'
#
loop_
_entity.id
_entity.type
_entity.pdbx_description
1 polymer ?
#
loop_
_entity_poly.entity_id
_entity_poly.type
_entity_poly.pdbx_seq_one_letter_code
_entity_poly.pdbx_strand_id
1 'polypeptide(L)'
;MYENKLSKFASPEWTCIPFEIHPPNVFDQMVTILVDVEACLATAHELIPTHDLAGRAKLELRASAEATVAKLLRWERQFVPPLTIQEMNGIFEEKSWPSVPSPSPPTRPDTAHDTFPSSHFASMPEAALLSLYHAACIVVYRLLAAARDDVSADVDRLLMHTREIIRAYKFVERVADKAPTSNLGPVMMVPQLKMASVWGVDESQRVRAMHMLKRVGQHQNFALGDIGDLQDAYFASVASWVVAHSRR
;
A
#
# COMPACT_ATOMS: atom_id res chain seq x y z
N MET A 1 -17.76 12.79 51.55
CA MET A 1 -16.73 13.25 50.60
C MET A 1 -16.59 12.16 49.54
N TYR A 2 -16.89 12.44 48.27
CA TYR A 2 -16.64 11.48 47.19
C TYR A 2 -15.16 11.59 46.80
N GLU A 3 -14.42 10.48 46.88
CA GLU A 3 -13.05 10.42 46.34
C GLU A 3 -13.12 10.67 44.84
N ASN A 4 -12.58 11.80 44.39
CA ASN A 4 -12.49 12.18 42.99
C ASN A 4 -11.35 11.36 42.34
N LYS A 5 -11.59 10.06 42.12
CA LYS A 5 -10.67 9.21 41.38
C LYS A 5 -10.75 9.59 39.91
N LEU A 6 -9.74 10.32 39.44
CA LEU A 6 -9.51 10.56 38.02
C LEU A 6 -9.63 9.24 37.26
N SER A 7 -10.38 9.27 36.16
CA SER A 7 -10.54 8.12 35.27
C SER A 7 -9.18 7.59 34.82
N LYS A 8 -9.04 6.28 34.63
CA LYS A 8 -7.82 5.69 34.04
C LYS A 8 -7.49 6.28 32.67
N PHE A 9 -8.47 6.82 31.95
CA PHE A 9 -8.25 7.51 30.68
C PHE A 9 -7.69 8.93 30.83
N ALA A 10 -7.65 9.48 32.04
CA ALA A 10 -6.99 10.75 32.36
C ALA A 10 -5.55 10.53 32.84
N SER A 11 -5.02 9.31 32.76
CA SER A 11 -3.65 9.02 33.15
C SER A 11 -2.66 9.48 32.05
N PRO A 12 -1.39 9.74 32.40
CA PRO A 12 -0.36 10.18 31.45
C PRO A 12 -0.23 9.26 30.23
N GLU A 13 -0.40 7.95 30.40
CA GLU A 13 -0.30 6.98 29.32
C GLU A 13 -1.34 7.19 28.20
N TRP A 14 -2.49 7.80 28.53
CA TRP A 14 -3.57 8.13 27.59
C TRP A 14 -3.62 9.61 27.19
N THR A 15 -2.85 10.47 27.87
CA THR A 15 -2.85 11.93 27.69
C THR A 15 -1.52 12.49 27.18
N CYS A 16 -0.44 11.71 27.19
CA CYS A 16 0.81 11.99 26.50
C CYS A 16 0.62 11.90 24.98
N ILE A 17 1.45 12.64 24.25
CA ILE A 17 1.44 12.61 22.79
C ILE A 17 1.78 11.19 22.33
N PRO A 18 0.97 10.57 21.44
CA PRO A 18 1.27 9.25 20.93
C PRO A 18 2.70 9.19 20.39
N PHE A 19 3.40 8.11 20.72
CA PHE A 19 4.77 7.80 20.32
C PHE A 19 5.94 8.48 21.05
N GLU A 20 5.71 9.32 22.07
CA GLU A 20 6.81 9.83 22.91
C GLU A 20 7.50 8.73 23.71
N ILE A 21 6.73 7.71 24.14
CA ILE A 21 7.22 6.59 24.97
C ILE A 21 7.45 5.34 24.11
N HIS A 22 6.68 5.15 23.05
CA HIS A 22 6.75 3.98 22.17
C HIS A 22 6.98 4.41 20.73
N PRO A 23 8.14 4.11 20.12
CA PRO A 23 8.34 4.45 18.71
C PRO A 23 7.27 3.78 17.82
N PRO A 24 6.89 4.42 16.69
CA PRO A 24 5.88 3.86 15.80
C PRO A 24 6.33 2.51 15.23
N ASN A 25 5.46 1.51 15.32
CA ASN A 25 5.72 0.17 14.82
C ASN A 25 5.58 0.12 13.28
N VAL A 26 5.85 -1.05 12.68
CA VAL A 26 5.79 -1.25 11.22
C VAL A 26 4.41 -0.95 10.63
N PHE A 27 3.33 -1.24 11.36
CA PHE A 27 1.96 -0.99 10.94
C PHE A 27 1.62 0.51 11.01
N ASP A 28 2.02 1.21 12.08
CA ASP A 28 1.81 2.66 12.24
C ASP A 28 2.48 3.44 11.10
N GLN A 29 3.68 3.00 10.70
CA GLN A 29 4.39 3.59 9.56
C GLN A 29 3.65 3.34 8.24
N MET A 30 3.08 2.15 8.03
CA MET A 30 2.27 1.87 6.84
C MET A 30 0.98 2.70 6.81
N VAL A 31 0.29 2.82 7.95
CA VAL A 31 -0.90 3.68 8.05
C VAL A 31 -0.56 5.13 7.71
N THR A 32 0.56 5.64 8.22
CA THR A 32 1.04 6.99 7.88
C THR A 32 1.25 7.15 6.37
N ILE A 33 1.89 6.17 5.73
CA ILE A 33 2.08 6.15 4.27
C ILE A 33 0.72 6.14 3.55
N LEU A 34 -0.24 5.33 3.98
CA LEU A 34 -1.57 5.26 3.37
C LEU A 34 -2.33 6.59 3.46
N VAL A 35 -2.17 7.33 4.57
CA VAL A 35 -2.72 8.69 4.71
C VAL A 35 -2.04 9.65 3.72
N ASP A 36 -0.73 9.54 3.50
CA ASP A 36 -0.05 10.32 2.45
C ASP A 36 -0.55 9.96 1.04
N VAL A 37 -0.84 8.68 0.78
CA VAL A 37 -1.45 8.24 -0.49
C VAL A 37 -2.83 8.86 -0.67
N GLU A 38 -3.65 8.90 0.37
CA GLU A 38 -4.97 9.54 0.34
C GLU A 38 -4.85 11.04 0.02
N ALA A 39 -3.88 11.74 0.63
CA ALA A 39 -3.61 13.14 0.31
C ALA A 39 -3.22 13.32 -1.18
N CYS A 40 -2.37 12.44 -1.72
CA CYS A 40 -2.04 12.45 -3.15
C CYS A 40 -3.29 12.25 -4.03
N LEU A 41 -4.16 11.31 -3.66
CA LEU A 41 -5.40 11.02 -4.37
C LEU A 41 -6.38 12.20 -4.34
N ALA A 42 -6.50 12.89 -3.21
CA ALA A 42 -7.32 14.09 -3.07
C ALA A 42 -6.83 15.21 -3.99
N THR A 43 -5.52 15.51 -4.00
CA THR A 43 -4.93 16.49 -4.92
C THR A 43 -5.14 16.09 -6.38
N ALA A 44 -4.99 14.80 -6.71
CA ALA A 44 -5.23 14.30 -8.07
C ALA A 44 -6.70 14.39 -8.49
N HIS A 45 -7.64 14.23 -7.56
CA HIS A 45 -9.07 14.39 -7.83
C HIS A 45 -9.42 15.85 -8.17
N GLU A 46 -8.79 16.82 -7.51
CA GLU A 46 -8.96 18.26 -7.80
C GLU A 46 -8.41 18.68 -9.17
N LEU A 47 -7.51 17.89 -9.75
CA LEU A 47 -6.95 18.13 -11.10
C LEU A 47 -7.89 17.72 -12.23
N ILE A 48 -8.87 16.84 -11.99
CA ILE A 48 -9.79 16.34 -13.03
C ILE A 48 -10.64 17.48 -13.64
N PRO A 49 -11.21 18.44 -12.87
CA PRO A 49 -12.11 19.47 -13.41
C PRO A 49 -11.42 20.76 -13.87
N THR A 50 -10.16 21.01 -13.52
CA THR A 50 -9.53 22.35 -13.65
C THR A 50 -8.47 22.41 -14.75
N HIS A 51 -8.79 23.04 -15.88
CA HIS A 51 -7.84 23.25 -16.98
C HIS A 51 -6.79 24.36 -16.71
N ASP A 52 -7.11 25.39 -15.91
CA ASP A 52 -6.24 26.56 -15.69
C ASP A 52 -5.42 26.53 -14.38
N LEU A 53 -5.84 25.77 -13.36
CA LEU A 53 -5.09 25.57 -12.09
C LEU A 53 -4.20 24.31 -12.12
N ALA A 54 -4.21 23.59 -13.25
CA ALA A 54 -3.52 22.32 -13.42
C ALA A 54 -2.02 22.41 -13.10
N GLY A 55 -1.34 23.52 -13.42
CA GLY A 55 0.12 23.62 -13.24
C GLY A 55 0.59 23.55 -11.79
N ARG A 56 -0.06 24.29 -10.87
CA ARG A 56 0.32 24.31 -9.44
C ARG A 56 -0.07 23.00 -8.76
N ALA A 57 -1.32 22.57 -8.92
CA ALA A 57 -1.81 21.35 -8.32
C ALA A 57 -1.08 20.10 -8.85
N LYS A 58 -0.60 20.11 -10.11
CA LYS A 58 0.26 19.06 -10.65
C LYS A 58 1.65 19.06 -10.02
N LEU A 59 2.23 20.23 -9.75
CA LEU A 59 3.50 20.36 -9.06
C LEU A 59 3.39 19.91 -7.60
N GLU A 60 2.30 20.26 -6.92
CA GLU A 60 1.98 19.78 -5.57
C GLU A 60 1.78 18.26 -5.54
N LEU A 61 1.00 17.70 -6.47
CA LEU A 61 0.84 16.26 -6.63
C LEU A 61 2.17 15.56 -6.85
N ARG A 62 3.03 16.11 -7.72
CA ARG A 62 4.36 15.56 -7.98
C ARG A 62 5.21 15.55 -6.71
N ALA A 63 5.31 16.69 -6.01
CA ALA A 63 6.12 16.80 -4.81
C ALA A 63 5.63 15.85 -3.70
N SER A 64 4.31 15.78 -3.51
CA SER A 64 3.68 14.87 -2.55
C SER A 64 3.92 13.40 -2.90
N ALA A 65 3.71 13.02 -4.16
CA ALA A 65 3.95 11.65 -4.62
C ALA A 65 5.43 11.25 -4.52
N GLU A 66 6.38 12.13 -4.86
CA GLU A 66 7.83 11.89 -4.69
C GLU A 66 8.19 11.67 -3.21
N ALA A 67 7.64 12.48 -2.30
CA ALA A 67 7.84 12.30 -0.87
C ALA A 67 7.27 10.97 -0.37
N THR A 68 6.09 10.58 -0.84
CA THR A 68 5.46 9.30 -0.49
C THR A 68 6.24 8.10 -1.04
N VAL A 69 6.76 8.16 -2.27
CA VAL A 69 7.67 7.14 -2.82
C VAL A 69 8.91 7.01 -1.94
N ALA A 70 9.50 8.11 -1.49
CA ALA A 70 10.67 8.06 -0.60
C ALA A 70 10.36 7.36 0.74
N LYS A 71 9.16 7.58 1.30
CA LYS A 71 8.70 6.85 2.51
C LYS A 71 8.50 5.36 2.24
N LEU A 72 7.90 4.98 1.11
CA LEU A 72 7.72 3.59 0.70
C LEU A 72 9.07 2.87 0.52
N LEU A 73 10.03 3.48 -0.17
CA LEU A 73 11.38 2.90 -0.36
C LEU A 73 12.13 2.78 0.96
N ARG A 74 11.95 3.74 1.88
CA ARG A 74 12.53 3.66 3.22
C ARG A 74 11.93 2.50 4.01
N TRP A 75 10.60 2.35 3.98
CA TRP A 75 9.90 1.26 4.63
C TRP A 75 10.36 -0.09 4.08
N GLU A 76 10.43 -0.24 2.76
CA GLU A 76 10.93 -1.44 2.08
C GLU A 76 12.35 -1.78 2.54
N ARG A 77 13.30 -0.84 2.51
CA ARG A 77 14.69 -1.09 2.95
C ARG A 77 14.82 -1.45 4.43
N GLN A 78 13.88 -1.02 5.27
CA GLN A 78 13.92 -1.31 6.70
C GLN A 78 13.36 -2.69 7.03
N PHE A 79 12.33 -3.13 6.31
CA PHE A 79 11.56 -4.32 6.69
C PHE A 79 11.62 -5.46 5.67
N VAL A 80 12.09 -5.20 4.44
CA VAL A 80 12.27 -6.19 3.38
C VAL A 80 13.78 -6.36 3.16
N PRO A 81 14.37 -7.53 3.48
CA PRO A 81 15.76 -7.79 3.24
C PRO A 81 16.07 -7.68 1.74
N PRO A 82 17.21 -7.08 1.35
CA PRO A 82 17.65 -7.14 -0.03
C PRO A 82 17.81 -8.61 -0.42
N LEU A 83 17.12 -9.00 -1.51
CA LEU A 83 17.25 -10.32 -2.11
C LEU A 83 18.75 -10.59 -2.31
N THR A 84 19.28 -11.60 -1.63
CA THR A 84 20.65 -12.03 -1.87
C THR A 84 20.66 -12.60 -3.29
N ILE A 85 21.59 -12.13 -4.12
CA ILE A 85 21.74 -12.41 -5.57
C ILE A 85 21.58 -13.91 -5.94
N GLN A 86 21.75 -14.82 -4.99
CA GLN A 86 21.52 -16.25 -5.16
C GLN A 86 20.06 -16.66 -5.45
N GLU A 87 19.06 -15.87 -5.03
CA GLU A 87 17.63 -16.12 -5.31
C GLU A 87 17.16 -15.48 -6.64
N MET A 88 17.93 -14.54 -7.21
CA MET A 88 17.62 -13.83 -8.47
C MET A 88 18.22 -14.45 -9.74
N ASN A 89 19.00 -15.54 -9.63
CA ASN A 89 19.51 -16.28 -10.79
C ASN A 89 18.41 -17.01 -11.63
N GLY A 90 17.14 -16.76 -11.32
CA GLY A 90 16.01 -17.20 -12.11
C GLY A 90 15.66 -16.27 -13.26
N ILE A 91 15.48 -14.96 -13.05
CA ILE A 91 14.99 -14.03 -14.09
C ILE A 91 15.35 -12.58 -13.71
N PHE A 92 15.88 -11.83 -14.68
CA PHE A 92 16.16 -10.38 -14.74
C PHE A 92 17.57 -9.89 -14.37
N GLU A 93 18.35 -9.60 -15.42
CA GLU A 93 19.53 -8.73 -15.39
C GLU A 93 19.11 -7.29 -15.03
N GLU A 94 19.65 -6.79 -13.93
CA GLU A 94 19.40 -5.46 -13.39
C GLU A 94 20.34 -4.42 -14.04
N LYS A 95 19.78 -3.51 -14.86
CA LYS A 95 20.48 -2.29 -15.29
C LYS A 95 20.43 -1.25 -14.17
N SER A 96 21.52 -1.21 -13.41
CA SER A 96 21.93 -0.24 -12.39
C SER A 96 21.60 1.23 -12.69
N TRP A 97 21.01 1.92 -11.71
CA TRP A 97 21.00 3.38 -11.54
C TRP A 97 21.84 3.78 -10.31
N PRO A 98 22.38 5.02 -10.23
CA PRO A 98 23.58 5.30 -9.44
C PRO A 98 23.31 5.37 -7.93
N SER A 99 24.09 4.59 -7.19
CA SER A 99 24.14 4.57 -5.73
C SER A 99 24.53 5.93 -5.16
N VAL A 100 23.65 6.52 -4.35
CA VAL A 100 23.98 7.66 -3.49
C VAL A 100 24.67 7.12 -2.22
N PRO A 101 25.74 7.75 -1.68
CA PRO A 101 26.44 7.26 -0.50
C PRO A 101 25.54 7.36 0.73
N SER A 102 25.40 6.24 1.46
CA SER A 102 24.63 6.16 2.69
C SER A 102 25.47 6.65 3.88
N PRO A 103 24.99 7.56 4.75
CA PRO A 103 25.54 7.72 6.08
C PRO A 103 25.03 6.58 6.99
N SER A 104 25.90 6.10 7.87
CA SER A 104 25.65 5.01 8.81
C SER A 104 24.45 5.32 9.72
N PRO A 105 23.53 4.37 9.97
CA PRO A 105 22.41 4.61 10.87
C PRO A 105 22.87 4.62 12.34
N PRO A 106 22.33 5.52 13.19
CA PRO A 106 22.56 5.46 14.63
C PRO A 106 21.81 4.25 15.22
N THR A 107 22.46 3.61 16.19
CA THR A 107 21.99 2.45 16.96
C THR A 107 20.57 2.67 17.50
N ARG A 108 19.59 1.90 17.02
CA ARG A 108 18.18 1.88 17.45
C ARG A 108 17.83 0.48 17.98
N PRO A 109 16.89 0.31 18.93
CA PRO A 109 16.67 -0.98 19.60
C PRO A 109 16.17 -2.05 18.64
N ASP A 110 16.50 -3.32 18.95
CA ASP A 110 16.22 -4.54 18.20
C ASP A 110 14.91 -4.53 17.38
N THR A 111 15.04 -4.37 16.07
CA THR A 111 13.97 -4.54 15.06
C THR A 111 13.89 -5.96 14.52
N ALA A 112 14.50 -6.94 15.21
CA ALA A 112 14.60 -8.32 14.74
C ALA A 112 13.23 -9.00 14.51
N HIS A 113 12.17 -8.50 15.14
CA HIS A 113 10.80 -9.03 15.00
C HIS A 113 9.99 -8.44 13.84
N ASP A 114 10.43 -7.33 13.24
CA ASP A 114 9.68 -6.62 12.20
C ASP A 114 10.20 -6.89 10.77
N THR A 115 11.19 -7.78 10.62
CA THR A 115 11.77 -8.10 9.32
C THR A 115 10.99 -9.23 8.62
N PHE A 116 10.60 -9.02 7.36
CA PHE A 116 9.85 -9.99 6.58
C PHE A 116 10.76 -10.92 5.75
N PRO A 117 10.54 -12.24 5.75
CA PRO A 117 11.32 -13.18 4.93
C PRO A 117 11.12 -12.97 3.41
N SER A 118 12.20 -13.11 2.65
CA SER A 118 12.28 -12.71 1.23
C SER A 118 11.51 -13.60 0.24
N SER A 119 10.93 -14.73 0.64
CA SER A 119 10.34 -15.68 -0.32
C SER A 119 8.96 -16.24 0.01
N HIS A 120 8.45 -16.12 1.23
CA HIS A 120 7.12 -16.64 1.61
C HIS A 120 6.50 -15.85 2.75
N PHE A 121 5.20 -15.52 2.64
CA PHE A 121 4.44 -14.98 3.76
C PHE A 121 4.45 -16.00 4.92
N ALA A 122 4.91 -15.60 6.11
CA ALA A 122 4.91 -16.46 7.28
C ALA A 122 3.56 -16.43 8.01
N SER A 123 2.82 -15.32 7.91
CA SER A 123 1.52 -15.15 8.57
C SER A 123 0.51 -14.35 7.75
N MET A 124 -0.79 -14.46 8.09
CA MET A 124 -1.84 -13.68 7.42
C MET A 124 -1.71 -12.16 7.62
N PRO A 125 -1.40 -11.64 8.83
CA PRO A 125 -1.21 -10.21 9.03
C PRO A 125 -0.05 -9.65 8.21
N GLU A 126 1.05 -10.39 8.12
CA GLU A 126 2.19 -10.05 7.25
C GLU A 126 1.78 -9.99 5.78
N ALA A 127 1.09 -11.02 5.27
CA ALA A 127 0.62 -11.04 3.90
C ALA A 127 -0.30 -9.84 3.59
N ALA A 128 -1.20 -9.53 4.51
CA ALA A 128 -2.07 -8.36 4.41
C ALA A 128 -1.27 -7.06 4.40
N LEU A 129 -0.32 -6.89 5.32
CA LEU A 129 0.49 -5.68 5.43
C LEU A 129 1.40 -5.45 4.20
N LEU A 130 2.11 -6.48 3.74
CA LEU A 130 2.94 -6.41 2.53
C LEU A 130 2.09 -6.14 1.27
N SER A 131 0.89 -6.70 1.20
CA SER A 131 -0.02 -6.39 0.09
C SER A 131 -0.56 -4.96 0.12
N LEU A 132 -0.73 -4.34 1.31
CA LEU A 132 -1.04 -2.91 1.44
C LEU A 132 0.11 -2.03 0.96
N TYR A 133 1.35 -2.39 1.29
CA TYR A 133 2.54 -1.74 0.73
C TYR A 133 2.51 -1.75 -0.80
N HIS A 134 2.26 -2.92 -1.41
CA HIS A 134 2.17 -3.02 -2.87
C HIS A 134 1.01 -2.22 -3.46
N ALA A 135 -0.14 -2.18 -2.79
CA ALA A 135 -1.26 -1.34 -3.22
C ALA A 135 -0.91 0.15 -3.20
N ALA A 136 -0.24 0.62 -2.14
CA ALA A 136 0.26 1.99 -2.05
C ALA A 136 1.26 2.30 -3.18
N CYS A 137 2.19 1.39 -3.47
CA CYS A 137 3.12 1.53 -4.58
C CYS A 137 2.39 1.72 -5.93
N ILE A 138 1.42 0.87 -6.24
CA ILE A 138 0.67 0.95 -7.52
C ILE A 138 0.04 2.33 -7.68
N VAL A 139 -0.64 2.83 -6.64
CA VAL A 139 -1.32 4.13 -6.68
C VAL A 139 -0.31 5.26 -6.84
N VAL A 140 0.69 5.33 -5.97
CA VAL A 140 1.62 6.47 -5.93
C VAL A 140 2.49 6.54 -7.18
N TYR A 141 2.99 5.40 -7.70
CA TYR A 141 3.77 5.41 -8.94
C TYR A 141 2.95 5.86 -10.14
N ARG A 142 1.67 5.49 -10.21
CA ARG A 142 0.76 5.93 -11.27
C ARG A 142 0.44 7.42 -11.17
N LEU A 143 0.17 7.92 -9.96
CA LEU A 143 -0.03 9.36 -9.73
C LEU A 143 1.23 10.16 -10.10
N LEU A 144 2.40 9.67 -9.72
CA LEU A 144 3.68 10.31 -10.05
C LEU A 144 3.92 10.34 -11.56
N ALA A 145 3.64 9.24 -12.26
CA ALA A 145 3.75 9.18 -13.72
C ALA A 145 2.82 10.19 -14.40
N ALA A 146 1.55 10.26 -13.97
CA ALA A 146 0.60 11.26 -14.47
C ALA A 146 1.05 12.70 -14.18
N ALA A 147 1.62 12.96 -13.01
CA ALA A 147 2.14 14.27 -12.64
C ALA A 147 3.41 14.68 -13.40
N ARG A 148 4.16 13.70 -13.95
CA ARG A 148 5.37 13.92 -14.76
C ARG A 148 5.14 13.92 -16.27
N ASP A 149 3.92 13.63 -16.72
CA ASP A 149 3.63 13.29 -18.12
C ASP A 149 4.50 12.12 -18.64
N ASP A 150 4.87 11.20 -17.74
CA ASP A 150 5.68 10.04 -18.09
C ASP A 150 4.78 8.88 -18.53
N VAL A 151 4.72 8.68 -19.84
CA VAL A 151 3.96 7.60 -20.48
C VAL A 151 4.59 6.23 -20.21
N SER A 152 5.88 6.20 -19.83
CA SER A 152 6.68 4.98 -19.65
C SER A 152 6.83 4.54 -18.19
N ALA A 153 5.85 4.89 -17.33
CA ALA A 153 5.79 4.42 -15.95
C ALA A 153 6.18 2.95 -15.88
N ASP A 154 7.17 2.60 -15.05
CA ASP A 154 7.79 1.27 -14.97
C ASP A 154 6.73 0.14 -14.89
N VAL A 155 6.32 -0.34 -16.07
CA VAL A 155 5.18 -1.23 -16.23
C VAL A 155 5.48 -2.55 -15.57
N ASP A 156 6.71 -3.03 -15.70
CA ASP A 156 7.16 -4.28 -15.11
C ASP A 156 7.08 -4.23 -13.58
N ARG A 157 7.49 -3.11 -12.98
CA ARG A 157 7.36 -2.91 -11.54
C ARG A 157 5.90 -2.86 -11.08
N LEU A 158 5.03 -2.17 -11.81
CA LEU A 158 3.59 -2.11 -11.50
C LEU A 158 2.90 -3.49 -11.64
N LEU A 159 3.32 -4.28 -12.63
CA LEU A 159 2.87 -5.66 -12.79
C LEU A 159 3.33 -6.53 -11.62
N MET A 160 4.58 -6.37 -11.17
CA MET A 160 5.09 -7.09 -10.01
C MET A 160 4.25 -6.80 -8.75
N HIS A 161 3.99 -5.53 -8.44
CA HIS A 161 3.20 -5.17 -7.27
C HIS A 161 1.77 -5.77 -7.31
N THR A 162 1.14 -5.78 -8.48
CA THR A 162 -0.20 -6.37 -8.64
C THR A 162 -0.16 -7.89 -8.46
N ARG A 163 0.89 -8.56 -8.97
CA ARG A 163 1.10 -10.00 -8.77
C ARG A 163 1.28 -10.36 -7.30
N GLU A 164 2.04 -9.56 -6.55
CA GLU A 164 2.27 -9.83 -5.12
C GLU A 164 1.00 -9.67 -4.28
N ILE A 165 0.11 -8.71 -4.60
CA ILE A 165 -1.23 -8.63 -3.97
C ILE A 165 -2.04 -9.90 -4.22
N ILE A 166 -2.07 -10.38 -5.46
CA ILE A 166 -2.77 -11.62 -5.85
C ILE A 166 -2.15 -12.83 -5.13
N ARG A 167 -0.83 -12.87 -4.99
CA ARG A 167 -0.10 -13.92 -4.29
C ARG A 167 -0.42 -13.93 -2.79
N ALA A 168 -0.44 -12.76 -2.16
CA ALA A 168 -0.82 -12.58 -0.75
C ALA A 168 -2.24 -13.07 -0.50
N TYR A 169 -3.19 -12.73 -1.35
CA TYR A 169 -4.57 -13.21 -1.21
C TYR A 169 -4.67 -14.73 -1.25
N LYS A 170 -4.02 -15.38 -2.24
CA LYS A 170 -4.00 -16.86 -2.32
C LYS A 170 -3.34 -17.52 -1.12
N PHE A 171 -2.38 -16.85 -0.49
CA PHE A 171 -1.80 -17.34 0.75
C PHE A 171 -2.83 -17.26 1.88
N VAL A 172 -3.44 -16.09 2.08
CA VAL A 172 -4.45 -15.86 3.12
C VAL A 172 -5.64 -16.81 2.99
N GLU A 173 -6.14 -17.00 1.77
CA GLU A 173 -7.20 -17.96 1.45
C GLU A 173 -6.85 -19.39 1.90
N ARG A 174 -5.68 -19.90 1.50
CA ARG A 174 -5.22 -21.25 1.87
C ARG A 174 -5.03 -21.44 3.38
N VAL A 175 -4.70 -20.39 4.11
CA VAL A 175 -4.55 -20.44 5.57
C VAL A 175 -5.91 -20.34 6.25
N ALA A 176 -6.80 -19.48 5.77
CA ALA A 176 -8.13 -19.29 6.31
C ALA A 176 -9.01 -20.54 6.17
N ASP A 177 -8.92 -21.25 5.03
CA ASP A 177 -9.66 -22.50 4.79
C ASP A 177 -9.31 -23.62 5.79
N LYS A 178 -8.16 -23.53 6.46
CA LYS A 178 -7.67 -24.55 7.41
C LYS A 178 -8.05 -24.25 8.87
N ALA A 179 -8.53 -23.06 9.19
CA ALA A 179 -8.79 -22.63 10.56
C ALA A 179 -10.28 -22.26 10.73
N PRO A 180 -11.04 -22.93 11.63
CA PRO A 180 -12.50 -22.79 11.73
C PRO A 180 -13.00 -21.42 12.21
N THR A 181 -12.11 -20.46 12.49
CA THR A 181 -12.43 -19.11 12.98
C THR A 181 -11.82 -17.98 12.13
N SER A 182 -11.15 -18.28 11.02
CA SER A 182 -10.32 -17.32 10.27
C SER A 182 -11.05 -16.55 9.15
N ASN A 183 -12.31 -16.16 9.36
CA ASN A 183 -13.03 -15.34 8.37
C ASN A 183 -12.41 -13.94 8.21
N LEU A 184 -11.59 -13.48 9.14
CA LEU A 184 -10.98 -12.13 9.07
C LEU A 184 -9.89 -12.00 8.02
N GLY A 185 -9.16 -13.07 7.69
CA GLY A 185 -8.04 -13.03 6.74
C GLY A 185 -8.47 -12.46 5.38
N PRO A 186 -9.45 -13.08 4.69
CA PRO A 186 -9.95 -12.57 3.42
C PRO A 186 -10.50 -11.14 3.47
N VAL A 187 -11.06 -10.70 4.61
CA VAL A 187 -11.53 -9.32 4.81
C VAL A 187 -10.38 -8.33 4.82
N MET A 188 -9.27 -8.67 5.50
CA MET A 188 -8.06 -7.84 5.52
C MET A 188 -7.45 -7.65 4.12
N MET A 189 -7.87 -8.44 3.13
CA MET A 189 -7.43 -8.35 1.74
C MET A 189 -8.28 -7.42 0.86
N VAL A 190 -9.44 -6.96 1.34
CA VAL A 190 -10.39 -6.18 0.53
C VAL A 190 -9.79 -4.90 -0.05
N PRO A 191 -9.15 -4.01 0.73
CA PRO A 191 -8.64 -2.73 0.21
C PRO A 191 -7.61 -2.90 -0.91
N GLN A 192 -6.62 -3.76 -0.72
CA GLN A 192 -5.55 -4.02 -1.68
C GLN A 192 -6.05 -4.76 -2.92
N LEU A 193 -7.03 -5.67 -2.80
CA LEU A 193 -7.67 -6.29 -3.96
C LEU A 193 -8.46 -5.27 -4.77
N LYS A 194 -9.17 -4.36 -4.10
CA LYS A 194 -9.88 -3.26 -4.77
C LYS A 194 -8.89 -2.37 -5.51
N MET A 195 -7.80 -1.97 -4.87
CA MET A 195 -6.75 -1.17 -5.53
C MET A 195 -6.14 -1.90 -6.74
N ALA A 196 -5.80 -3.18 -6.61
CA ALA A 196 -5.31 -3.99 -7.73
C ALA A 196 -6.32 -4.08 -8.88
N SER A 197 -7.61 -4.22 -8.57
CA SER A 197 -8.67 -4.33 -9.58
C SER A 197 -8.91 -3.04 -10.37
N VAL A 198 -8.66 -1.88 -9.77
CA VAL A 198 -8.89 -0.57 -10.38
C VAL A 198 -7.60 -0.01 -11.00
N TRP A 199 -6.51 -0.06 -10.25
CA TRP A 199 -5.24 0.59 -10.55
C TRP A 199 -4.19 -0.33 -11.20
N GLY A 200 -4.48 -1.63 -11.38
CA GLY A 200 -3.58 -2.53 -12.09
C GLY A 200 -3.30 -2.07 -13.53
N VAL A 201 -2.12 -2.39 -14.06
CA VAL A 201 -1.73 -2.08 -15.46
C VAL A 201 -2.25 -3.12 -16.43
N ASP A 202 -2.20 -4.39 -16.06
CA ASP A 202 -2.66 -5.49 -16.90
C ASP A 202 -4.13 -5.82 -16.62
N GLU A 203 -4.92 -5.91 -17.70
CA GLU A 203 -6.35 -6.20 -17.62
C GLU A 203 -6.63 -7.56 -17.01
N SER A 204 -5.82 -8.58 -17.36
CA SER A 204 -6.04 -9.94 -16.84
C SER A 204 -5.86 -9.99 -15.33
N GLN A 205 -4.88 -9.26 -14.78
CA GLN A 205 -4.66 -9.14 -13.35
C GLN A 205 -5.76 -8.32 -12.66
N ARG A 206 -6.26 -7.25 -13.30
CA ARG A 206 -7.39 -6.46 -12.79
C ARG A 206 -8.65 -7.30 -12.66
N VAL A 207 -9.02 -8.02 -13.72
CA VAL A 207 -10.18 -8.93 -13.74
C VAL A 207 -10.01 -10.02 -12.68
N ARG A 208 -8.81 -10.60 -12.55
CA ARG A 208 -8.54 -11.61 -11.53
C ARG A 208 -8.71 -11.06 -10.11
N ALA A 209 -8.17 -9.87 -9.81
CA ALA A 209 -8.33 -9.23 -8.52
C ALA A 209 -9.80 -8.92 -8.21
N MET A 210 -10.57 -8.45 -9.21
CA MET A 210 -12.00 -8.24 -9.08
C MET A 210 -12.76 -9.53 -8.76
N HIS A 211 -12.45 -10.63 -9.44
CA HIS A 211 -13.06 -11.94 -9.15
C HIS A 211 -12.75 -12.40 -7.72
N MET A 212 -11.52 -12.21 -7.25
CA MET A 212 -11.13 -12.51 -5.87
C MET A 212 -11.90 -11.65 -4.87
N LEU A 213 -12.04 -10.35 -5.14
CA LEU A 213 -12.80 -9.43 -4.31
C LEU A 213 -14.29 -9.82 -4.20
N LYS A 214 -14.93 -10.15 -5.33
CA LYS A 214 -16.33 -10.62 -5.34
C LYS A 214 -16.51 -11.90 -4.53
N ARG A 215 -15.55 -12.82 -4.59
CA ARG A 215 -15.57 -14.01 -3.75
C ARG A 215 -15.53 -13.67 -2.27
N VAL A 216 -14.68 -12.72 -1.84
CA VAL A 216 -14.69 -12.27 -0.43
C VAL A 216 -16.07 -11.75 -0.05
N GLY A 217 -16.70 -10.91 -0.88
CA GLY A 217 -18.04 -10.39 -0.64
C GLY A 217 -19.14 -11.46 -0.56
N GLN A 218 -19.05 -12.53 -1.36
CA GLN A 218 -20.01 -13.64 -1.33
C GLN A 218 -19.90 -14.51 -0.07
N HIS A 219 -18.68 -14.69 0.45
CA HIS A 219 -18.45 -15.52 1.65
C HIS A 219 -18.68 -14.74 2.95
N GLN A 220 -18.68 -13.41 2.88
CA GLN A 220 -18.84 -12.51 4.01
C GLN A 220 -20.19 -11.81 3.88
N ASN A 221 -21.19 -12.19 4.68
CA ASN A 221 -22.49 -11.47 4.79
C ASN A 221 -22.34 -10.03 5.38
N PHE A 222 -21.16 -9.41 5.27
CA PHE A 222 -20.84 -8.09 5.79
C PHE A 222 -21.18 -6.99 4.78
N ALA A 223 -21.34 -5.76 5.28
CA ALA A 223 -21.50 -4.52 4.49
C ALA A 223 -20.36 -4.26 3.47
N LEU A 224 -19.31 -5.07 3.46
CA LEU A 224 -18.21 -5.02 2.49
C LEU A 224 -18.51 -5.78 1.19
N GLY A 225 -19.60 -6.56 1.13
CA GLY A 225 -20.01 -7.29 -0.09
C GLY A 225 -20.24 -6.38 -1.29
N ASP A 226 -20.69 -5.14 -1.04
CA ASP A 226 -20.97 -4.13 -2.07
C ASP A 226 -19.71 -3.37 -2.53
N ILE A 227 -18.56 -3.51 -1.84
CA ILE A 227 -17.33 -2.77 -2.18
C ILE A 227 -16.78 -3.15 -3.54
N GLY A 228 -16.97 -4.41 -3.95
CA GLY A 228 -16.65 -4.87 -5.29
C GLY A 228 -17.45 -4.14 -6.37
N ASP A 229 -18.72 -3.84 -6.08
CA ASP A 229 -19.69 -3.32 -7.03
C ASP A 229 -19.79 -1.78 -7.04
N LEU A 230 -19.22 -1.10 -6.04
CA LEU A 230 -19.02 0.36 -6.06
C LEU A 230 -18.03 0.74 -7.18
N GLN A 231 -18.57 1.07 -8.35
CA GLN A 231 -17.81 1.50 -9.53
C GLN A 231 -17.14 2.87 -9.33
N ASP A 232 -17.73 3.74 -8.51
CA ASP A 232 -17.25 5.12 -8.29
C ASP A 232 -16.42 5.30 -7.00
N ALA A 233 -16.27 4.26 -6.17
CA ALA A 233 -15.50 4.33 -4.93
C ALA A 233 -13.99 4.15 -5.17
N TYR A 234 -13.17 4.42 -4.15
CA TYR A 234 -11.71 4.22 -4.16
C TYR A 234 -10.99 5.00 -5.29
N PHE A 235 -11.46 6.21 -5.56
CA PHE A 235 -10.87 7.10 -6.57
C PHE A 235 -10.81 6.48 -7.97
N ALA A 236 -11.78 5.65 -8.34
CA ALA A 236 -11.87 5.03 -9.65
C ALA A 236 -11.93 6.05 -10.81
N SER A 237 -12.51 7.23 -10.56
CA SER A 237 -12.47 8.37 -11.49
C SER A 237 -11.04 8.88 -11.74
N VAL A 238 -10.25 9.04 -10.67
CA VAL A 238 -8.82 9.39 -10.74
C VAL A 238 -8.04 8.30 -11.46
N ALA A 239 -8.28 7.03 -11.13
CA ALA A 239 -7.62 5.91 -11.80
C ALA A 239 -7.88 5.90 -13.31
N SER A 240 -9.13 6.16 -13.71
CA SER A 240 -9.54 6.25 -15.11
C SER A 240 -8.88 7.43 -15.82
N TRP A 241 -8.82 8.59 -15.15
CA TRP A 241 -8.11 9.77 -15.63
C TRP A 241 -6.62 9.50 -15.85
N VAL A 242 -5.94 8.86 -14.88
CA VAL A 242 -4.52 8.48 -14.99
C VAL A 242 -4.30 7.51 -16.16
N VAL A 243 -5.10 6.44 -16.27
CA VAL A 243 -4.98 5.46 -17.37
C VAL A 243 -5.20 6.12 -18.73
N ALA A 244 -6.11 7.07 -18.84
CA ALA A 244 -6.33 7.83 -20.07
C ALA A 244 -5.17 8.77 -20.40
N HIS A 245 -4.50 9.34 -19.39
CA HIS A 245 -3.31 10.19 -19.57
C HIS A 245 -2.09 9.39 -20.01
N SER A 246 -1.90 8.16 -19.51
CA SER A 246 -0.77 7.28 -19.89
C SER A 246 -0.90 6.61 -21.27
N ARG A 247 -1.96 6.89 -22.04
CA ARG A 247 -2.17 6.33 -23.40
C ARG A 247 -2.01 7.37 -24.52
N ARG A 248 -1.78 8.63 -24.17
CA ARG A 248 -1.53 9.73 -25.12
C ARG A 248 -0.04 9.91 -25.31
#